data_AF-A0A3S0VXF4-F1
#
_entry.id   AF-A0A3S0VXF4-F1
#
_cell.length_a   1.000
_cell.length_b   1.000
_cell.length_c   1.000
_cell.angle_alpha   90.00
_cell.angle_beta   90.00
_cell.angle_gamma   90.00
#
_symmetry.space_group_name_H-M   'P 1'
#
loop_
_entity.id
_entity.type
_entity.pdbx_description
1 polymer ?
#
loop_
_entity_poly.entity_id
_entity_poly.type
_entity_poly.pdbx_seq_one_letter_code
_entity_poly.pdbx_strand_id
1 'polypeptide(L)'
;MRPLLLSLLRQFVLLPSYLLVLLVRLGKWLIAPLALLFQLLIGVPLVLLRIRQPVRPHFIPMQESELPNAAWIALTDATETLTADGFVQYGDFRCDELIQNTVLWLRLLGQPERGIGAIVAQVQTRIGTCPSRQFVEFSTTFEDGRVLDTNNFYLPYSLPNPPYLARLQLKDVWDPRALYVLHRELVTSLAQPISMERIERATRDPIGLLIDSHVREIQSLCEGGWLQASNDSPSVRLSWRGALIGVWRQAWPLASSHLLAADRRARRLLAEYGLDVTSFTGSATSIVVDRQALPEGTVIETVGAGYEQIRLLAQRTDPGAVLEGVVVELENQTSGKTTPRELRYSFRSCDRHAERRMRRIHSFDILVEPNTGRLSVTAMDRDFEHAHDEAEWVEWGARSPLQPLYPGPWLRDLDSVLPSALAQLANRASGECLLPDSASLFVDEHGAPCWQIVAWAQGNTPVHVTLDARL
;
A
#
# COMPACT_ATOMS: atom_id res chain seq x y z
N MET A 1 31.01 27.50 32.00
CA MET A 1 30.29 26.59 32.93
C MET A 1 29.11 25.85 32.28
N ARG A 2 28.24 26.50 31.48
CA ARG A 2 27.16 25.82 30.72
C ARG A 2 27.58 24.64 29.81
N PRO A 3 28.70 24.68 29.05
CA PRO A 3 29.07 23.55 28.18
C PRO A 3 29.57 22.31 28.95
N LEU A 4 30.14 22.49 30.14
CA LEU A 4 30.61 21.41 31.02
C LEU A 4 29.44 20.66 31.67
N LEU A 5 28.40 21.40 32.08
CA LEU A 5 27.15 20.83 32.61
C LEU A 5 26.37 20.04 31.55
N LEU A 6 26.28 20.55 30.31
CA LEU A 6 25.67 19.83 29.19
C LEU A 6 26.46 18.57 28.81
N SER A 7 27.79 18.61 28.85
CA SER A 7 28.65 17.44 28.60
C SER A 7 28.46 16.36 29.68
N LEU A 8 28.39 16.76 30.96
CA LEU A 8 28.15 15.84 32.06
C LEU A 8 26.74 15.22 31.99
N LEU A 9 25.72 16.01 31.68
CA LEU A 9 24.34 15.51 31.54
C LEU A 9 24.21 14.55 30.36
N ARG A 10 24.91 14.82 29.25
CA ARG A 10 25.01 13.92 28.11
C ARG A 10 25.72 12.61 28.47
N GLN A 11 26.77 12.64 29.29
CA GLN A 11 27.45 11.43 29.78
C GLN A 11 26.58 10.63 30.78
N PHE A 12 25.91 11.28 31.73
CA PHE A 12 25.07 10.60 32.71
C PHE A 12 23.79 9.98 32.12
N VAL A 13 23.27 10.51 31.00
CA VAL A 13 22.05 9.99 30.35
C VAL A 13 22.38 9.07 29.17
N LEU A 14 23.33 9.44 28.29
CA LEU A 14 23.62 8.65 27.09
C LEU A 14 24.44 7.39 27.41
N LEU A 15 25.37 7.45 28.36
CA LEU A 15 26.28 6.33 28.63
C LEU A 15 25.57 5.11 29.25
N PRO A 16 24.68 5.25 30.26
CA PRO A 16 23.89 4.11 30.72
C PRO A 16 22.86 3.63 29.69
N SER A 17 22.30 4.51 28.84
CA SER A 17 21.41 4.08 27.76
C SER A 17 22.16 3.33 26.66
N TYR A 18 23.37 3.75 26.28
CA TYR A 18 24.25 2.97 25.39
C TYR A 18 24.66 1.64 26.01
N LEU A 19 25.03 1.61 27.30
CA LEU A 19 25.37 0.38 28.01
C LEU A 19 24.17 -0.59 28.03
N LEU A 20 22.96 -0.08 28.31
CA LEU A 20 21.73 -0.86 28.27
C LEU A 20 21.48 -1.43 26.87
N VAL A 21 21.62 -0.63 25.82
CA VAL A 21 21.49 -1.09 24.43
C VAL A 21 22.51 -2.17 24.10
N LEU A 22 23.76 -2.03 24.55
CA LEU A 22 24.82 -3.02 24.36
C LEU A 22 24.52 -4.32 25.12
N LEU A 23 24.06 -4.25 26.37
CA LEU A 23 23.66 -5.41 27.17
C LEU A 23 22.47 -6.14 26.53
N VAL A 24 21.45 -5.41 26.07
CA VAL A 24 20.31 -5.99 25.36
C VAL A 24 20.75 -6.64 24.06
N ARG A 25 21.66 -6.01 23.30
CA ARG A 25 22.26 -6.62 22.10
C ARG A 25 23.02 -7.89 22.47
N LEU A 26 23.91 -7.85 23.47
CA LEU A 26 24.68 -9.01 23.91
C LEU A 26 23.77 -10.17 24.33
N GLY A 27 22.72 -9.89 25.10
CA GLY A 27 21.71 -10.88 25.46
C GLY A 27 21.03 -11.50 24.25
N LYS A 28 20.60 -10.69 23.27
CA LYS A 28 20.05 -11.18 22.00
C LYS A 28 21.07 -12.05 21.24
N TRP A 29 22.34 -11.65 21.20
CA TRP A 29 23.42 -12.39 20.55
C TRP A 29 23.71 -13.74 21.22
N LEU A 30 23.55 -13.85 22.53
CA LEU A 30 23.76 -15.11 23.26
C LEU A 30 22.56 -16.07 23.08
N ILE A 31 21.34 -15.52 23.09
CA ILE A 31 20.09 -16.30 22.99
C ILE A 31 19.81 -16.73 21.55
N ALA A 32 20.07 -15.87 20.56
CA ALA A 32 19.80 -16.15 19.15
C ALA A 32 20.36 -17.48 18.62
N PRO A 33 21.65 -17.85 18.82
CA PRO A 33 22.17 -19.10 18.31
C PRO A 33 21.55 -20.33 18.99
N LEU A 34 21.27 -20.26 20.30
CA LEU A 34 20.58 -21.33 21.03
C LEU A 34 19.13 -21.48 20.56
N ALA A 35 18.42 -20.37 20.41
CA ALA A 35 17.05 -20.36 19.90
C ALA A 35 16.98 -20.87 18.44
N LEU A 36 17.97 -20.51 17.62
CA LEU A 36 18.08 -20.98 16.24
C LEU A 36 18.37 -22.48 16.19
N LEU A 37 19.30 -22.98 17.00
CA LEU A 37 19.60 -24.40 17.12
C LEU A 37 18.36 -25.19 17.55
N PHE A 38 17.63 -24.71 18.56
CA PHE A 38 16.38 -25.32 19.01
C PHE A 38 15.31 -25.33 17.90
N GLN A 39 15.15 -24.23 17.17
CA GLN A 39 14.25 -24.15 16.02
C GLN A 39 14.65 -25.12 14.89
N LEU A 40 15.93 -25.35 14.64
CA LEU A 40 16.39 -26.32 13.65
C LEU A 40 16.17 -27.76 14.12
N LEU A 41 16.51 -28.06 15.38
CA LEU A 41 16.36 -29.38 15.98
C LEU A 41 14.90 -29.86 16.02
N ILE A 42 13.94 -28.94 16.21
CA ILE A 42 12.51 -29.27 16.20
C ILE A 42 11.91 -29.05 14.81
N GLY A 43 12.20 -27.92 14.19
CA GLY A 43 11.57 -27.50 12.94
C GLY A 43 11.90 -28.41 11.77
N VAL A 44 13.16 -28.83 11.59
CA VAL A 44 13.54 -29.70 10.48
C VAL A 44 12.82 -31.05 10.52
N PRO A 45 12.85 -31.83 11.61
CA PRO A 45 12.10 -33.09 11.67
C PRO A 45 10.59 -32.86 11.59
N LEU A 46 10.05 -31.81 12.21
CA LEU A 46 8.62 -31.49 12.11
C LEU A 46 8.20 -31.23 10.66
N VAL A 47 8.97 -30.43 9.93
CA VAL A 47 8.72 -30.08 8.53
C VAL A 47 8.81 -31.32 7.63
N LEU A 48 9.82 -32.18 7.83
CA LEU A 48 9.96 -33.44 7.07
C LEU A 48 8.82 -34.42 7.31
N LEU A 49 8.31 -34.49 8.55
CA LEU A 49 7.24 -35.42 8.92
C LEU A 49 5.85 -34.89 8.54
N ARG A 50 5.63 -33.59 8.71
CA ARG A 50 4.30 -32.99 8.56
C ARG A 50 4.09 -32.35 7.20
N ILE A 51 5.00 -31.53 6.70
CA ILE A 51 4.76 -30.73 5.49
C ILE A 51 4.72 -31.61 4.25
N ARG A 52 3.54 -31.66 3.63
CA ARG A 52 3.28 -32.29 2.34
C ARG A 52 2.59 -31.26 1.46
N GLN A 53 3.13 -31.06 0.26
CA GLN A 53 2.52 -30.18 -0.73
C GLN A 53 1.83 -31.02 -1.80
N PRO A 54 0.59 -30.67 -2.20
CA PRO A 54 -0.07 -31.37 -3.30
C PRO A 54 0.70 -31.11 -4.60
N VAL A 55 0.87 -32.15 -5.43
CA VAL A 55 1.40 -31.97 -6.79
C VAL A 55 0.43 -31.12 -7.61
N ARG A 56 -0.88 -31.43 -7.49
CA ARG A 56 -1.98 -30.70 -8.11
C ARG A 56 -2.93 -30.22 -7.00
N PRO A 57 -2.90 -28.94 -6.63
CA PRO A 57 -3.78 -28.39 -5.62
C PRO A 57 -5.21 -28.37 -6.13
N HIS A 58 -6.17 -28.61 -5.23
CA HIS A 58 -7.57 -28.41 -5.55
C HIS A 58 -7.99 -26.96 -5.25
N PHE A 59 -8.31 -26.21 -6.31
CA PHE A 59 -8.93 -24.90 -6.22
C PHE A 59 -10.44 -25.03 -6.39
N ILE A 60 -11.20 -24.60 -5.39
CA ILE A 60 -12.66 -24.61 -5.40
C ILE A 60 -13.10 -23.21 -5.85
N PRO A 61 -13.86 -23.07 -6.96
CA PRO A 61 -14.42 -21.78 -7.35
C PRO A 61 -15.45 -21.33 -6.32
N MET A 62 -15.43 -20.04 -5.98
CA MET A 62 -16.32 -19.45 -4.99
C MET A 62 -17.16 -18.34 -5.64
N GLN A 63 -18.37 -18.16 -5.13
CA GLN A 63 -19.12 -16.94 -5.38
C GLN A 63 -18.73 -15.86 -4.36
N GLU A 64 -18.86 -14.59 -4.75
CA GLU A 64 -18.51 -13.47 -3.88
C GLU A 64 -19.30 -13.48 -2.55
N SER A 65 -20.57 -13.90 -2.59
CA SER A 65 -21.44 -14.05 -1.42
C SER A 65 -20.95 -15.09 -0.41
N GLU A 66 -20.17 -16.08 -0.86
CA GLU A 66 -19.64 -17.16 -0.03
C GLU A 66 -18.31 -16.79 0.65
N LEU A 67 -17.69 -15.66 0.25
CA LEU A 67 -16.44 -15.20 0.83
C LEU A 67 -16.65 -14.69 2.27
N PRO A 68 -15.80 -15.12 3.23
CA PRO A 68 -15.76 -14.52 4.56
C PRO A 68 -15.46 -13.02 4.49
N ASN A 69 -15.96 -12.23 5.43
CA ASN A 69 -15.83 -10.76 5.41
C ASN A 69 -14.37 -10.29 5.24
N ALA A 70 -13.42 -10.86 5.98
CA ALA A 70 -12.01 -10.47 5.87
C ALA A 70 -11.38 -10.82 4.51
N ALA A 71 -11.87 -11.88 3.85
CA ALA A 71 -11.44 -12.27 2.51
C ALA A 71 -12.01 -11.30 1.48
N TRP A 72 -13.33 -11.07 1.59
CA TRP A 72 -14.06 -10.19 0.71
C TRP A 72 -13.47 -8.78 0.72
N ILE A 73 -13.18 -8.22 1.90
CA ILE A 73 -12.50 -6.92 2.04
C ILE A 73 -11.17 -6.90 1.27
N ALA A 74 -10.26 -7.81 1.59
CA ALA A 74 -8.91 -7.80 1.00
C ALA A 74 -8.92 -8.03 -0.52
N LEU A 75 -9.79 -8.92 -1.02
CA LEU A 75 -9.89 -9.22 -2.44
C LEU A 75 -10.55 -8.07 -3.21
N THR A 76 -11.62 -7.49 -2.68
CA THR A 76 -12.36 -6.40 -3.33
C THR A 76 -11.54 -5.11 -3.38
N ASP A 77 -10.83 -4.75 -2.30
CA ASP A 77 -9.99 -3.56 -2.26
C ASP A 77 -8.93 -3.54 -3.35
N ALA A 78 -8.19 -4.65 -3.48
CA ALA A 78 -7.16 -4.77 -4.50
C ALA A 78 -7.78 -4.84 -5.91
N THR A 79 -8.97 -5.41 -6.06
CA THR A 79 -9.65 -5.48 -7.36
C THR A 79 -10.06 -4.10 -7.82
N GLU A 80 -10.79 -3.34 -7.01
CA GLU A 80 -11.26 -1.99 -7.35
C GLU A 80 -10.09 -1.07 -7.69
N THR A 81 -9.00 -1.18 -6.93
CA THR A 81 -7.75 -0.46 -7.20
C THR A 81 -7.23 -0.71 -8.62
N LEU A 82 -7.26 -1.96 -9.07
CA LEU A 82 -6.66 -2.40 -10.33
C LEU A 82 -7.63 -2.31 -11.51
N THR A 83 -8.94 -2.31 -11.28
CA THR A 83 -9.96 -2.15 -12.33
C THR A 83 -9.76 -0.84 -13.10
N ALA A 84 -9.37 0.24 -12.41
CA ALA A 84 -9.08 1.53 -13.03
C ALA A 84 -7.92 1.47 -14.05
N ASP A 85 -6.99 0.52 -13.88
CA ASP A 85 -5.86 0.30 -14.79
C ASP A 85 -6.14 -0.79 -15.85
N GLY A 86 -7.41 -1.21 -16.00
CA GLY A 86 -7.84 -2.14 -17.05
C GLY A 86 -7.70 -3.62 -16.69
N PHE A 87 -7.60 -3.96 -15.41
CA PHE A 87 -7.64 -5.35 -14.96
C PHE A 87 -9.08 -5.89 -14.99
N VAL A 88 -9.21 -7.13 -15.43
CA VAL A 88 -10.46 -7.90 -15.46
C VAL A 88 -10.36 -9.06 -14.48
N GLN A 89 -11.44 -9.31 -13.74
CA GLN A 89 -11.54 -10.45 -12.82
C GLN A 89 -11.89 -11.73 -13.59
N TYR A 90 -11.10 -12.79 -13.38
CA TYR A 90 -11.33 -14.11 -13.97
C TYR A 90 -12.01 -15.10 -13.02
N GLY A 91 -11.90 -14.88 -11.70
CA GLY A 91 -12.63 -15.68 -10.72
C GLY A 91 -12.05 -15.64 -9.31
N ASP A 92 -12.85 -16.14 -8.37
CA ASP A 92 -12.51 -16.27 -6.95
C ASP A 92 -12.36 -17.74 -6.59
N PHE A 93 -11.31 -18.06 -5.85
CA PHE A 93 -10.95 -19.44 -5.55
C PHE A 93 -10.55 -19.64 -4.09
N ARG A 94 -10.83 -20.85 -3.63
CA ARG A 94 -10.59 -21.36 -2.30
C ARG A 94 -9.60 -22.52 -2.37
N CYS A 95 -8.50 -22.46 -1.62
CA CYS A 95 -7.57 -23.59 -1.50
C CYS A 95 -7.17 -23.86 -0.05
N ASP A 96 -7.35 -25.11 0.38
CA ASP A 96 -7.08 -25.57 1.75
C ASP A 96 -5.80 -26.42 1.86
N GLU A 97 -5.18 -26.78 0.72
CA GLU A 97 -4.14 -27.81 0.66
C GLU A 97 -2.72 -27.25 0.48
N LEU A 98 -2.58 -26.01 -0.02
CA LEU A 98 -1.28 -25.42 -0.36
C LEU A 98 -0.40 -25.17 0.87
N ILE A 99 -1.01 -24.75 1.98
CA ILE A 99 -0.33 -24.43 3.23
C ILE A 99 -1.06 -25.14 4.36
N GLN A 100 -0.31 -25.91 5.15
CA GLN A 100 -0.90 -26.68 6.24
C GLN A 100 -1.57 -25.78 7.28
N ASN A 101 -2.73 -26.24 7.77
CA ASN A 101 -3.54 -25.52 8.75
C ASN A 101 -3.90 -24.10 8.32
N THR A 102 -3.93 -23.84 7.03
CA THR A 102 -4.13 -22.52 6.47
C THR A 102 -5.09 -22.63 5.30
N VAL A 103 -5.73 -21.52 5.04
CA VAL A 103 -6.86 -21.37 4.17
C VAL A 103 -6.53 -20.20 3.27
N LEU A 104 -6.38 -20.46 1.97
CA LEU A 104 -5.95 -19.49 0.97
C LEU A 104 -7.13 -19.10 0.10
N TRP A 105 -7.63 -17.89 0.31
CA TRP A 105 -8.61 -17.25 -0.56
C TRP A 105 -7.88 -16.41 -1.57
N LEU A 106 -8.20 -16.55 -2.85
CA LEU A 106 -7.51 -15.85 -3.91
C LEU A 106 -8.46 -15.38 -4.99
N ARG A 107 -8.13 -14.25 -5.61
CA ARG A 107 -8.80 -13.71 -6.77
C ARG A 107 -7.79 -13.57 -7.89
N LEU A 108 -8.13 -14.14 -9.05
CA LEU A 108 -7.32 -14.05 -10.25
C LEU A 108 -7.81 -12.88 -11.09
N LEU A 109 -6.90 -11.96 -11.39
CA LEU A 109 -7.10 -10.81 -12.27
C LEU A 109 -6.12 -10.89 -13.43
N GLY A 110 -6.42 -10.21 -14.54
CA GLY A 110 -5.39 -9.93 -15.53
C GLY A 110 -5.74 -8.76 -16.43
N GLN A 111 -4.71 -8.26 -17.12
CA GLN A 111 -4.79 -7.11 -18.00
C GLN A 111 -4.60 -7.57 -19.45
N PRO A 112 -5.69 -7.73 -20.23
CA PRO A 112 -5.64 -8.28 -21.58
C PRO A 112 -4.78 -7.47 -22.56
N GLU A 113 -4.61 -6.17 -22.35
CA GLU A 113 -3.82 -5.32 -23.25
C GLU A 113 -2.30 -5.51 -23.09
N ARG A 114 -1.85 -5.91 -21.90
CA ARG A 114 -0.42 -5.95 -21.54
C ARG A 114 0.10 -7.34 -21.19
N GLY A 115 -0.77 -8.35 -21.11
CA GLY A 115 -0.35 -9.72 -20.78
C GLY A 115 -0.03 -9.94 -19.30
N ILE A 116 -0.38 -9.00 -18.43
CA ILE A 116 -0.02 -9.02 -17.00
C ILE A 116 -1.11 -9.76 -16.22
N GLY A 117 -0.75 -10.81 -15.47
CA GLY A 117 -1.65 -11.50 -14.55
C GLY A 117 -1.42 -11.03 -13.13
N ALA A 118 -2.49 -10.85 -12.35
CA ALA A 118 -2.39 -10.51 -10.93
C ALA A 118 -3.15 -11.52 -10.07
N ILE A 119 -2.55 -11.91 -8.95
CA ILE A 119 -3.18 -12.74 -7.92
C ILE A 119 -3.26 -11.90 -6.66
N VAL A 120 -4.48 -11.68 -6.18
CA VAL A 120 -4.74 -11.12 -4.85
C VAL A 120 -5.06 -12.28 -3.94
N ALA A 121 -4.40 -12.37 -2.79
CA ALA A 121 -4.57 -13.50 -1.88
C ALA A 121 -4.73 -13.05 -0.42
N GLN A 122 -5.65 -13.69 0.27
CA GLN A 122 -5.83 -13.59 1.71
C GLN A 122 -5.59 -14.97 2.35
N VAL A 123 -4.67 -15.00 3.30
CA VAL A 123 -4.19 -16.20 3.98
C VAL A 123 -4.72 -16.18 5.41
N GLN A 124 -5.59 -17.13 5.74
CA GLN A 124 -6.14 -17.29 7.08
C GLN A 124 -5.61 -18.58 7.73
N THR A 125 -4.99 -18.45 8.90
CA THR A 125 -4.51 -19.61 9.67
C THR A 125 -5.65 -20.18 10.50
N ARG A 126 -5.84 -21.52 10.48
CA ARG A 126 -6.88 -22.23 11.24
C ARG A 126 -6.57 -22.34 12.74
N ILE A 127 -5.31 -22.18 13.12
CA ILE A 127 -4.82 -22.41 14.49
C ILE A 127 -4.20 -21.13 15.05
N GLY A 128 -4.75 -20.64 16.16
CA GLY A 128 -4.27 -19.48 16.90
C GLY A 128 -4.80 -18.14 16.39
N THR A 129 -4.55 -17.08 17.17
CA THR A 129 -4.91 -15.69 16.86
C THR A 129 -3.91 -15.02 15.91
N CYS A 130 -3.33 -15.77 14.97
CA CYS A 130 -2.43 -15.18 13.98
C CYS A 130 -3.26 -14.28 13.04
N PRO A 131 -2.85 -13.01 12.83
CA PRO A 131 -3.58 -12.11 11.96
C PRO A 131 -3.61 -12.67 10.54
N SER A 132 -4.76 -12.52 9.87
CA SER A 132 -4.88 -12.81 8.45
C SER A 132 -3.86 -11.99 7.67
N ARG A 133 -3.22 -12.61 6.67
CA ARG A 133 -2.20 -11.95 5.86
C ARG A 133 -2.75 -11.75 4.46
N GLN A 134 -2.52 -10.58 3.88
CA GLN A 134 -2.87 -10.29 2.49
C GLN A 134 -1.61 -10.03 1.68
N PHE A 135 -1.64 -10.40 0.41
CA PHE A 135 -0.61 -10.04 -0.54
C PHE A 135 -1.16 -9.98 -1.96
N VAL A 136 -0.48 -9.23 -2.80
CA VAL A 136 -0.72 -9.12 -4.24
C VAL A 136 0.55 -9.54 -4.96
N GLU A 137 0.39 -10.32 -6.02
CA GLU A 137 1.46 -10.78 -6.89
C GLU A 137 1.10 -10.45 -8.34
N PHE A 138 1.97 -9.70 -9.01
CA PHE A 138 1.91 -9.47 -10.44
C PHE A 138 2.89 -10.39 -11.14
N SER A 139 2.44 -11.03 -12.21
CA SER A 139 3.20 -12.00 -12.99
C SER A 139 3.14 -11.64 -14.47
N THR A 140 4.29 -11.54 -15.12
CA THR A 140 4.41 -11.38 -16.57
C THR A 140 5.26 -12.52 -17.12
N THR A 141 4.75 -13.21 -18.14
CA THR A 141 5.47 -14.29 -18.83
C THR A 141 6.01 -13.76 -20.16
N PHE A 142 7.30 -13.95 -20.41
CA PHE A 142 7.94 -13.58 -21.67
C PHE A 142 7.86 -14.73 -22.68
N GLU A 143 8.07 -14.43 -23.96
CA GLU A 143 8.04 -15.46 -25.04
C GLU A 143 9.12 -16.55 -24.86
N ASP A 144 10.22 -16.25 -24.15
CA ASP A 144 11.27 -17.22 -23.81
C ASP A 144 10.88 -18.18 -22.66
N GLY A 145 9.66 -18.05 -22.14
CA GLY A 145 9.11 -18.86 -21.06
C GLY A 145 9.59 -18.46 -19.66
N ARG A 146 10.41 -17.41 -19.53
CA ARG A 146 10.75 -16.82 -18.23
C ARG A 146 9.58 -16.03 -17.68
N VAL A 147 9.52 -15.95 -16.36
CA VAL A 147 8.47 -15.26 -15.63
C VAL A 147 9.10 -14.24 -14.71
N LEU A 148 8.58 -13.02 -14.75
CA LEU A 148 8.87 -11.98 -13.78
C LEU A 148 7.68 -11.87 -12.84
N ASP A 149 7.91 -12.10 -11.55
CA ASP A 149 6.93 -11.93 -10.49
C ASP A 149 7.33 -10.76 -9.58
N THR A 150 6.40 -9.85 -9.31
CA THR A 150 6.57 -8.76 -8.34
C THR A 150 5.47 -8.88 -7.28
N ASN A 151 5.84 -9.04 -6.01
CA ASN A 151 4.87 -9.19 -4.92
C ASN A 151 5.25 -8.43 -3.66
N ASN A 152 4.25 -8.19 -2.80
CA ASN A 152 4.41 -7.56 -1.48
C ASN A 152 4.31 -8.57 -0.32
N PHE A 153 4.59 -9.85 -0.58
CA PHE A 153 4.45 -10.90 0.43
C PHE A 153 5.34 -10.63 1.65
N TYR A 154 4.78 -10.67 2.86
CA TYR A 154 5.48 -10.24 4.08
C TYR A 154 6.29 -11.34 4.78
N LEU A 155 6.53 -12.47 4.10
CA LEU A 155 7.35 -13.58 4.63
C LEU A 155 8.43 -14.01 3.65
N PRO A 156 9.61 -14.41 4.12
CA PRO A 156 10.61 -14.98 3.25
C PRO A 156 10.11 -16.32 2.68
N TYR A 157 10.27 -16.50 1.37
CA TYR A 157 10.07 -17.80 0.73
C TYR A 157 11.02 -18.84 1.34
N SER A 158 10.48 -20.01 1.71
CA SER A 158 11.26 -21.12 2.28
C SER A 158 12.23 -21.70 1.26
N LEU A 159 11.79 -21.84 0.02
CA LEU A 159 12.55 -22.45 -1.07
C LEU A 159 13.16 -21.39 -2.00
N PRO A 160 14.23 -21.73 -2.72
CA PRO A 160 14.78 -20.84 -3.74
C PRO A 160 13.84 -20.74 -4.95
N ASN A 161 13.99 -19.68 -5.73
CA ASN A 161 13.22 -19.51 -6.95
C ASN A 161 13.66 -20.54 -8.01
N PRO A 162 12.73 -21.12 -8.77
CA PRO A 162 13.04 -21.84 -10.00
C PRO A 162 13.89 -21.01 -10.99
N PRO A 163 14.73 -21.63 -11.84
CA PRO A 163 15.57 -20.91 -12.80
C PRO A 163 14.81 -20.04 -13.80
N TYR A 164 13.58 -20.42 -14.15
CA TYR A 164 12.73 -19.64 -15.06
C TYR A 164 12.06 -18.43 -14.39
N LEU A 165 12.09 -18.35 -13.04
CA LEU A 165 11.31 -17.40 -12.26
C LEU A 165 12.20 -16.34 -11.59
N ALA A 166 12.07 -15.10 -12.06
CA ALA A 166 12.63 -13.94 -11.39
C ALA A 166 11.57 -13.33 -10.47
N ARG A 167 11.73 -13.49 -9.15
CA ARG A 167 10.80 -12.95 -8.15
C ARG A 167 11.39 -11.74 -7.42
N LEU A 168 10.66 -10.63 -7.43
CA LEU A 168 10.94 -9.40 -6.72
C LEU A 168 9.96 -9.25 -5.56
N GLN A 169 10.49 -9.21 -4.35
CA GLN A 169 9.71 -9.10 -3.12
C GLN A 169 9.89 -7.71 -2.51
N LEU A 170 8.82 -6.91 -2.51
CA LEU A 170 8.78 -5.53 -2.05
C LEU A 170 7.85 -5.42 -0.84
N LYS A 171 8.34 -5.77 0.34
CA LYS A 171 7.50 -5.90 1.54
C LYS A 171 6.90 -4.58 2.06
N ASP A 172 7.51 -3.45 1.68
CA ASP A 172 7.14 -2.12 2.17
C ASP A 172 6.13 -1.42 1.24
N VAL A 173 5.90 -1.96 0.03
CA VAL A 173 4.92 -1.45 -0.92
C VAL A 173 3.60 -2.17 -0.68
N TRP A 174 2.75 -1.56 0.15
CA TRP A 174 1.48 -2.15 0.54
C TRP A 174 0.37 -1.91 -0.49
N ASP A 175 0.41 -0.79 -1.21
CA ASP A 175 -0.61 -0.41 -2.18
C ASP A 175 -0.51 -1.25 -3.48
N PRO A 176 -1.59 -1.92 -3.94
CA PRO A 176 -1.57 -2.74 -5.15
C PRO A 176 -1.26 -1.95 -6.42
N ARG A 177 -1.69 -0.70 -6.52
CA ARG A 177 -1.49 0.14 -7.71
C ARG A 177 -0.05 0.60 -7.82
N ALA A 178 0.55 1.03 -6.71
CA ALA A 178 1.98 1.33 -6.63
C ALA A 178 2.85 0.13 -7.04
N LEU A 179 2.49 -1.06 -6.57
CA LEU A 179 3.18 -2.29 -6.95
C LEU A 179 3.01 -2.62 -8.45
N TYR A 180 1.82 -2.38 -9.01
CA TYR A 180 1.54 -2.51 -10.44
C TYR A 180 2.38 -1.53 -11.27
N VAL A 181 2.46 -0.25 -10.89
CA VAL A 181 3.27 0.76 -11.59
C VAL A 181 4.73 0.32 -11.66
N LEU A 182 5.31 -0.12 -10.53
CA LEU A 182 6.68 -0.64 -10.49
C LEU A 182 6.87 -1.87 -11.39
N HIS A 183 5.92 -2.81 -11.36
CA HIS A 183 5.97 -4.00 -12.21
C HIS A 183 5.90 -3.64 -13.70
N ARG A 184 4.96 -2.78 -14.08
CA ARG A 184 4.74 -2.30 -15.45
C ARG A 184 5.97 -1.57 -15.99
N GLU A 185 6.55 -0.67 -15.21
CA GLU A 185 7.73 0.10 -15.61
C GLU A 185 8.95 -0.81 -15.74
N LEU A 186 9.11 -1.79 -14.84
CA LEU A 186 10.16 -2.79 -14.95
C LEU A 186 10.01 -3.66 -16.21
N VAL A 187 8.81 -4.18 -16.48
CA VAL A 187 8.53 -4.95 -17.71
C VAL A 187 8.85 -4.11 -18.96
N THR A 188 8.46 -2.83 -18.95
CA THR A 188 8.75 -1.89 -20.04
C THR A 188 10.26 -1.67 -20.21
N SER A 189 11.00 -1.53 -19.11
CA SER A 189 12.45 -1.30 -19.12
C SER A 189 13.25 -2.51 -19.62
N LEU A 190 12.72 -3.73 -19.44
CA LEU A 190 13.35 -4.95 -19.95
C LEU A 190 13.22 -5.07 -21.48
N ALA A 191 12.22 -4.41 -22.08
CA ALA A 191 11.97 -4.39 -23.52
C ALA A 191 11.95 -5.79 -24.19
N GLN A 192 11.49 -6.81 -23.44
CA GLN A 192 11.37 -8.19 -23.92
C GLN A 192 9.95 -8.47 -24.42
N PRO A 193 9.79 -9.34 -25.44
CA PRO A 193 8.47 -9.68 -25.95
C PRO A 193 7.67 -10.49 -24.91
N ILE A 194 6.42 -10.07 -24.71
CA ILE A 194 5.51 -10.61 -23.69
C ILE A 194 4.60 -11.66 -24.33
N SER A 195 4.44 -12.80 -23.65
CA SER A 195 3.51 -13.85 -24.06
C SER A 195 2.11 -13.58 -23.53
N MET A 196 1.14 -13.47 -24.45
CA MET A 196 -0.28 -13.28 -24.11
C MET A 196 -0.99 -14.59 -23.78
N GLU A 197 -0.34 -15.74 -24.01
CA GLU A 197 -0.93 -17.08 -23.86
C GLU A 197 -1.49 -17.31 -22.46
N ARG A 198 -0.80 -16.78 -21.44
CA ARG A 198 -1.23 -16.88 -20.03
C ARG A 198 -2.61 -16.24 -19.81
N ILE A 199 -2.85 -15.06 -20.39
CA ILE A 199 -4.10 -14.32 -20.23
C ILE A 199 -5.22 -14.92 -21.07
N GLU A 200 -4.91 -15.37 -22.29
CA GLU A 200 -5.87 -16.10 -23.11
C GLU A 200 -6.32 -17.39 -22.42
N ARG A 201 -5.39 -18.12 -21.78
CA ARG A 201 -5.72 -19.30 -20.97
C ARG A 201 -6.51 -18.93 -19.72
N ALA A 202 -6.15 -17.86 -19.01
CA ALA A 202 -6.90 -17.38 -17.85
C ALA A 202 -8.38 -17.11 -18.18
N THR A 203 -8.64 -16.59 -19.37
CA THR A 203 -10.00 -16.29 -19.85
C THR A 203 -10.81 -17.56 -20.13
N ARG A 204 -10.16 -18.64 -20.60
CA ARG A 204 -10.84 -19.91 -20.94
C ARG A 204 -10.94 -20.90 -19.78
N ASP A 205 -9.86 -21.02 -19.00
CA ASP A 205 -9.71 -21.95 -17.90
C ASP A 205 -8.81 -21.34 -16.80
N PRO A 206 -9.38 -20.51 -15.91
CA PRO A 206 -8.61 -19.87 -14.84
C PRO A 206 -8.11 -20.87 -13.79
N ILE A 207 -8.86 -21.95 -13.54
CA ILE A 207 -8.49 -22.99 -12.58
C ILE A 207 -7.30 -23.79 -13.11
N GLY A 208 -7.36 -24.23 -14.37
CA GLY A 208 -6.27 -24.95 -15.02
C GLY A 208 -4.98 -24.13 -15.03
N LEU A 209 -5.06 -22.82 -15.28
CA LEU A 209 -3.89 -21.94 -15.21
C LEU A 209 -3.24 -21.94 -13.81
N LEU A 210 -4.03 -21.81 -12.74
CA LEU A 210 -3.51 -21.83 -11.37
C LEU A 210 -2.85 -23.18 -11.04
N ILE A 211 -3.51 -24.28 -11.39
CA ILE A 211 -2.97 -25.63 -11.17
C ILE A 211 -1.66 -25.81 -11.95
N ASP A 212 -1.63 -25.47 -13.24
CA ASP A 212 -0.46 -25.67 -14.10
C ASP A 212 0.72 -24.80 -13.67
N SER A 213 0.46 -23.56 -13.21
CA SER A 213 1.51 -22.69 -12.68
C SER A 213 2.16 -23.28 -11.42
N HIS A 214 1.34 -23.82 -10.50
CA HIS A 214 1.84 -24.51 -9.31
C HIS A 214 2.57 -25.82 -9.65
N VAL A 215 2.01 -26.63 -10.56
CA VAL A 215 2.63 -27.88 -11.01
C VAL A 215 4.01 -27.62 -11.60
N ARG A 216 4.15 -26.58 -12.43
CA ARG A 216 5.44 -26.18 -13.02
C ARG A 216 6.46 -25.78 -11.96
N GLU A 217 6.05 -25.01 -10.94
CA GLU A 217 6.93 -24.62 -9.83
C GLU A 217 7.37 -25.85 -9.02
N ILE A 218 6.44 -26.74 -8.66
CA ILE A 218 6.74 -27.99 -7.94
C ILE A 218 7.68 -28.89 -8.74
N GLN A 219 7.45 -29.07 -10.04
CA GLN A 219 8.32 -29.87 -10.91
C GLN A 219 9.74 -29.32 -10.94
N SER A 220 9.91 -28.01 -11.13
CA SER A 220 11.25 -27.40 -11.14
C SER A 220 11.95 -27.51 -9.78
N LEU A 221 11.21 -27.43 -8.68
CA LEU A 221 11.76 -27.66 -7.33
C LEU A 221 12.14 -29.13 -7.07
N CYS A 222 11.40 -30.08 -7.64
CA CYS A 222 11.76 -31.50 -7.63
C CYS A 222 13.05 -31.76 -8.44
N GLU A 223 13.14 -31.21 -9.65
CA GLU A 223 14.34 -31.31 -10.50
C GLU A 223 15.57 -30.69 -9.82
N GLY A 224 15.39 -29.58 -9.11
CA GLY A 224 16.43 -28.94 -8.31
C GLY A 224 16.82 -29.71 -7.02
N GLY A 225 16.16 -30.84 -6.73
CA GLY A 225 16.41 -31.67 -5.55
C GLY A 225 15.95 -31.04 -4.23
N TRP A 226 15.11 -30.01 -4.27
CA TRP A 226 14.56 -29.36 -3.08
C TRP A 226 13.37 -30.14 -2.52
N LEU A 227 12.60 -30.73 -3.42
CA LEU A 227 11.43 -31.52 -3.16
C LEU A 227 11.63 -32.97 -3.61
N GLN A 228 10.93 -33.91 -2.98
CA GLN A 228 10.96 -35.34 -3.29
C GLN A 228 9.54 -35.86 -3.45
N ALA A 229 9.27 -36.50 -4.58
CA ALA A 229 7.99 -37.16 -4.81
C ALA A 229 7.77 -38.26 -3.76
N SER A 230 6.59 -38.29 -3.16
CA SER A 230 6.20 -39.38 -2.26
C SER A 230 5.70 -40.55 -3.12
N ASN A 231 6.26 -41.75 -2.94
CA ASN A 231 5.80 -42.94 -3.67
C ASN A 231 4.33 -43.32 -3.34
N ASP A 232 3.87 -42.97 -2.14
CA ASP A 232 2.57 -43.44 -1.61
C ASP A 232 1.40 -42.45 -1.77
N SER A 233 1.62 -41.26 -2.35
CA SER A 233 0.60 -40.20 -2.38
C SER A 233 0.87 -39.21 -3.51
N PRO A 234 -0.16 -38.56 -4.10
CA PRO A 234 -0.01 -37.46 -5.06
C PRO A 234 0.48 -36.16 -4.37
N SER A 235 1.41 -36.29 -3.44
CA SER A 235 2.00 -35.21 -2.68
C SER A 235 3.52 -35.31 -2.72
N VAL A 236 4.15 -34.14 -2.55
CA VAL A 236 5.59 -33.97 -2.56
C VAL A 236 6.03 -33.57 -1.16
N ARG A 237 7.16 -34.12 -0.72
CA ARG A 237 7.78 -33.80 0.57
C ARG A 237 9.02 -32.96 0.35
N LEU A 238 9.39 -32.20 1.37
CA LEU A 238 10.68 -31.53 1.38
C LEU A 238 11.80 -32.57 1.46
N SER A 239 12.85 -32.38 0.66
CA SER A 239 14.11 -33.09 0.87
C SER A 239 14.75 -32.65 2.19
N TRP A 240 15.71 -33.41 2.70
CA TRP A 240 16.50 -32.99 3.87
C TRP A 240 17.12 -31.58 3.68
N ARG A 241 17.66 -31.32 2.48
CA ARG A 241 18.23 -30.02 2.10
C ARG A 241 17.16 -28.92 2.08
N GLY A 242 16.00 -29.20 1.49
CA GLY A 242 14.87 -28.28 1.42
C GLY A 242 14.30 -27.95 2.80
N ALA A 243 14.18 -28.94 3.69
CA ALA A 243 13.72 -28.73 5.05
C ALA A 243 14.72 -27.91 5.87
N LEU A 244 16.01 -28.23 5.80
CA LEU A 244 17.05 -27.47 6.50
C LEU A 244 17.07 -26.01 6.05
N ILE A 245 17.12 -25.76 4.73
CA ILE A 245 17.17 -24.39 4.19
C ILE A 245 15.84 -23.65 4.42
N GLY A 246 14.70 -24.33 4.27
CA GLY A 246 13.39 -23.75 4.52
C GLY A 246 13.24 -23.28 5.96
N VAL A 247 13.57 -24.13 6.94
CA VAL A 247 13.54 -23.77 8.36
C VAL A 247 14.58 -22.70 8.67
N TRP A 248 15.80 -22.81 8.15
CA TRP A 248 16.85 -21.81 8.34
C TRP A 248 16.41 -20.40 7.91
N ARG A 249 15.78 -20.29 6.73
CA ARG A 249 15.32 -19.01 6.18
C ARG A 249 14.12 -18.43 6.92
N GLN A 250 13.32 -19.27 7.57
CA GLN A 250 12.11 -18.85 8.29
C GLN A 250 12.31 -18.76 9.81
N ALA A 251 13.43 -19.24 10.34
CA ALA A 251 13.73 -19.20 11.76
C ALA A 251 14.03 -17.78 12.24
N TRP A 252 13.63 -17.46 13.46
CA TRP A 252 14.06 -16.24 14.14
C TRP A 252 15.51 -16.42 14.62
N PRO A 253 16.41 -15.44 14.45
CA PRO A 253 16.18 -14.07 13.96
C PRO A 253 16.45 -13.86 12.46
N LEU A 254 16.67 -14.93 11.70
CA LEU A 254 17.08 -14.86 10.29
C LEU A 254 15.96 -14.47 9.33
N ALA A 255 14.71 -14.83 9.64
CA ALA A 255 13.56 -14.54 8.77
C ALA A 255 13.45 -13.06 8.38
N SER A 256 13.52 -12.17 9.36
CA SER A 256 13.48 -10.71 9.12
C SER A 256 14.71 -10.25 8.33
N SER A 257 15.87 -10.86 8.57
CA SER A 257 17.11 -10.52 7.86
C SER A 257 17.05 -10.93 6.39
N HIS A 258 16.52 -12.12 6.10
CA HIS A 258 16.31 -12.60 4.73
C HIS A 258 15.29 -11.76 3.98
N LEU A 259 14.18 -11.40 4.65
CA LEU A 259 13.16 -10.55 4.06
C LEU A 259 13.71 -9.15 3.73
N LEU A 260 14.47 -8.55 4.66
CA LEU A 260 15.16 -7.28 4.42
C LEU A 260 16.22 -7.38 3.32
N ALA A 261 16.94 -8.51 3.22
CA ALA A 261 17.92 -8.72 2.16
C ALA A 261 17.25 -8.87 0.79
N ALA A 262 16.11 -9.57 0.71
CA ALA A 262 15.31 -9.71 -0.50
C ALA A 262 14.76 -8.35 -0.96
N ASP A 263 14.18 -7.58 -0.04
CA ASP A 263 13.68 -6.22 -0.30
C ASP A 263 14.79 -5.29 -0.79
N ARG A 264 15.95 -5.26 -0.11
CA ARG A 264 17.12 -4.48 -0.54
C ARG A 264 17.68 -4.91 -1.89
N ARG A 265 17.56 -6.19 -2.24
CA ARG A 265 17.97 -6.68 -3.56
C ARG A 265 16.99 -6.21 -4.62
N ALA A 266 15.69 -6.31 -4.36
CA ALA A 266 14.66 -5.83 -5.26
C ALA A 266 14.78 -4.32 -5.52
N ARG A 267 14.95 -3.51 -4.46
CA ARG A 267 15.19 -2.06 -4.58
C ARG A 267 16.44 -1.72 -5.38
N ARG A 268 17.54 -2.47 -5.21
CA ARG A 268 18.77 -2.27 -5.98
C ARG A 268 18.56 -2.57 -7.47
N LEU A 269 17.89 -3.68 -7.78
CA LEU A 269 17.55 -4.02 -9.16
C LEU A 269 16.65 -2.96 -9.79
N LEU A 270 15.64 -2.47 -9.08
CA LEU A 270 14.76 -1.41 -9.58
C LEU A 270 15.52 -0.09 -9.82
N ALA A 271 16.45 0.26 -8.92
CA ALA A 271 17.29 1.44 -9.09
C ALA A 271 18.23 1.34 -10.31
N GLU A 272 18.70 0.14 -10.68
CA GLU A 272 19.47 -0.06 -11.92
C GLU A 272 18.67 0.31 -13.18
N TYR A 273 17.33 0.18 -13.13
CA TYR A 273 16.41 0.60 -14.20
C TYR A 273 15.84 2.02 -13.99
N GLY A 274 16.38 2.79 -13.04
CA GLY A 274 15.94 4.16 -12.77
C GLY A 274 14.62 4.29 -11.99
N LEU A 275 14.14 3.19 -11.39
CA LEU A 275 12.89 3.15 -10.64
C LEU A 275 13.16 3.36 -9.15
N ASP A 276 12.68 4.48 -8.60
CA ASP A 276 12.79 4.78 -7.18
C ASP A 276 11.62 4.21 -6.40
N VAL A 277 11.88 3.21 -5.56
CA VAL A 277 10.87 2.57 -4.72
C VAL A 277 10.43 3.47 -3.56
N THR A 278 11.26 4.44 -3.15
CA THR A 278 10.97 5.26 -1.97
C THR A 278 9.74 6.16 -2.14
N SER A 279 9.42 6.55 -3.37
CA SER A 279 8.17 7.28 -3.69
C SER A 279 6.90 6.44 -3.56
N PHE A 280 7.05 5.11 -3.42
CA PHE A 280 5.96 4.14 -3.33
C PHE A 280 5.85 3.51 -1.93
N THR A 281 6.54 4.07 -0.94
CA THR A 281 6.52 3.59 0.45
C THR A 281 6.14 4.72 1.39
N GLY A 282 5.26 4.43 2.36
CA GLY A 282 4.82 5.44 3.34
C GLY A 282 3.32 5.36 3.60
N SER A 283 2.75 6.48 4.07
CA SER A 283 1.30 6.66 4.20
C SER A 283 0.65 6.78 2.82
N ALA A 284 -0.65 6.50 2.75
CA ALA A 284 -1.44 6.64 1.51
C ALA A 284 -1.25 8.02 0.86
N THR A 285 -1.29 9.08 1.67
CA THR A 285 -1.08 10.48 1.28
C THR A 285 0.30 10.81 0.71
N SER A 286 1.32 9.99 1.00
CA SER A 286 2.69 10.18 0.51
C SER A 286 3.00 9.41 -0.77
N ILE A 287 2.20 8.38 -1.08
CA ILE A 287 2.42 7.51 -2.22
C ILE A 287 1.70 8.11 -3.42
N VAL A 288 2.45 8.57 -4.42
CA VAL A 288 1.87 9.06 -5.67
C VAL A 288 1.73 7.89 -6.64
N VAL A 289 0.50 7.63 -7.05
CA VAL A 289 0.14 6.45 -7.83
C VAL A 289 -0.07 6.78 -9.31
N ASP A 290 -0.60 7.97 -9.59
CA ASP A 290 -0.77 8.45 -10.96
C ASP A 290 -0.27 9.88 -11.10
N ARG A 291 0.29 10.20 -12.26
CA ARG A 291 0.81 11.52 -12.61
C ARG A 291 0.37 11.88 -14.01
N GLN A 292 -0.35 13.00 -14.12
CA GLN A 292 -0.87 13.52 -15.38
C GLN A 292 -0.39 14.95 -15.60
N ALA A 293 -0.17 15.31 -16.87
CA ALA A 293 0.05 16.71 -17.23
C ALA A 293 -1.29 17.45 -17.26
N LEU A 294 -1.32 18.68 -16.77
CA LEU A 294 -2.46 19.56 -16.97
C LEU A 294 -2.62 19.87 -18.47
N PRO A 295 -3.86 19.98 -18.98
CA PRO A 295 -4.10 20.34 -20.37
C PRO A 295 -3.44 21.69 -20.71
N GLU A 296 -2.81 21.77 -21.87
CA GLU A 296 -2.10 22.98 -22.33
C GLU A 296 -3.02 24.21 -22.29
N GLY A 297 -2.54 25.30 -21.66
CA GLY A 297 -3.29 26.56 -21.53
C GLY A 297 -4.25 26.63 -20.34
N THR A 298 -4.31 25.61 -19.48
CA THR A 298 -5.11 25.64 -18.25
C THR A 298 -4.40 26.50 -17.20
N VAL A 299 -5.01 27.63 -16.83
CA VAL A 299 -4.52 28.50 -15.76
C VAL A 299 -5.37 28.25 -14.51
N ILE A 300 -4.73 27.78 -13.45
CA ILE A 300 -5.39 27.55 -12.15
C ILE A 300 -5.07 28.76 -11.27
N GLU A 301 -5.94 29.76 -11.33
CA GLU A 301 -5.78 30.99 -10.56
C GLU A 301 -6.40 30.91 -9.16
N THR A 302 -7.39 30.01 -8.99
CA THR A 302 -8.17 29.91 -7.75
C THR A 302 -8.43 28.46 -7.34
N VAL A 303 -8.80 28.25 -6.08
CA VAL A 303 -9.07 26.91 -5.52
C VAL A 303 -10.30 26.29 -6.19
N GLY A 304 -11.33 27.10 -6.45
CA GLY A 304 -12.52 26.66 -7.19
C GLY A 304 -12.21 26.27 -8.64
N ALA A 305 -11.37 27.04 -9.33
CA ALA A 305 -10.94 26.71 -10.69
C ALA A 305 -10.16 25.39 -10.75
N GLY A 306 -9.29 25.14 -9.76
CA GLY A 306 -8.58 23.87 -9.64
C GLY A 306 -9.53 22.70 -9.35
N TYR A 307 -10.55 22.89 -8.51
CA TYR A 307 -11.55 21.86 -8.22
C TYR A 307 -12.32 21.43 -9.48
N GLU A 308 -12.75 22.37 -10.33
CA GLU A 308 -13.47 22.03 -11.57
C GLU A 308 -12.61 21.18 -12.53
N GLN A 309 -11.30 21.39 -12.56
CA GLN A 309 -10.39 20.57 -13.39
C GLN A 309 -10.26 19.13 -12.86
N ILE A 310 -10.16 18.97 -11.54
CA ILE A 310 -9.95 17.65 -10.93
C ILE A 310 -11.24 16.89 -10.68
N ARG A 311 -12.41 17.53 -10.73
CA ARG A 311 -13.69 16.88 -10.37
C ARG A 311 -13.95 15.62 -11.19
N LEU A 312 -13.71 15.69 -12.50
CA LEU A 312 -13.87 14.53 -13.38
C LEU A 312 -12.85 13.43 -13.09
N LEU A 313 -11.64 13.79 -12.66
CA LEU A 313 -10.63 12.83 -12.28
C LEU A 313 -10.99 12.15 -10.96
N ALA A 314 -11.44 12.91 -9.95
CA ALA A 314 -11.91 12.36 -8.68
C ALA A 314 -13.06 11.36 -8.90
N GLN A 315 -14.04 11.72 -9.74
CA GLN A 315 -15.17 10.83 -10.09
C GLN A 315 -14.76 9.58 -10.88
N ARG A 316 -13.66 9.63 -11.64
CA ARG A 316 -13.09 8.44 -12.31
C ARG A 316 -12.34 7.54 -11.34
N THR A 317 -11.65 8.12 -10.37
CA THR A 317 -10.95 7.36 -9.32
C THR A 317 -11.95 6.68 -8.40
N ASP A 318 -12.97 7.41 -7.95
CA ASP A 318 -14.07 6.89 -7.15
C ASP A 318 -15.37 7.66 -7.46
N PRO A 319 -16.40 7.00 -8.02
CA PRO A 319 -17.68 7.64 -8.33
C PRO A 319 -18.40 8.26 -7.12
N GLY A 320 -18.14 7.74 -5.91
CA GLY A 320 -18.72 8.22 -4.66
C GLY A 320 -17.89 9.29 -3.96
N ALA A 321 -16.80 9.76 -4.56
CA ALA A 321 -15.89 10.72 -3.96
C ALA A 321 -16.55 12.08 -3.70
N VAL A 322 -16.43 12.54 -2.46
CA VAL A 322 -16.86 13.84 -1.98
C VAL A 322 -15.63 14.61 -1.50
N LEU A 323 -15.52 15.89 -1.86
CA LEU A 323 -14.46 16.75 -1.35
C LEU A 323 -14.73 17.04 0.14
N GLU A 324 -13.76 16.83 1.02
CA GLU A 324 -13.88 17.17 2.45
C GLU A 324 -12.99 18.34 2.85
N GLY A 325 -11.87 18.53 2.15
CA GLY A 325 -10.97 19.63 2.45
C GLY A 325 -10.02 19.96 1.32
N VAL A 326 -9.44 21.15 1.41
CA VAL A 326 -8.38 21.62 0.52
C VAL A 326 -7.26 22.16 1.36
N VAL A 327 -6.02 21.79 1.06
CA VAL A 327 -4.81 22.38 1.66
C VAL A 327 -3.99 23.01 0.56
N VAL A 328 -3.59 24.25 0.75
CA VAL A 328 -2.80 25.03 -0.20
C VAL A 328 -1.46 25.35 0.45
N GLU A 329 -0.36 24.87 -0.14
CA GLU A 329 0.97 25.32 0.23
C GLU A 329 1.26 26.66 -0.46
N LEU A 330 1.72 27.63 0.32
CA LEU A 330 1.96 28.99 -0.13
C LEU A 330 3.45 29.23 -0.31
N GLU A 331 3.82 29.86 -1.42
CA GLU A 331 5.20 30.31 -1.66
C GLU A 331 5.24 31.84 -1.74
N ASN A 332 6.16 32.43 -0.99
CA ASN A 332 6.41 33.86 -1.04
C ASN A 332 7.37 34.17 -2.18
N GLN A 333 6.88 34.90 -3.17
CA GLN A 333 7.75 35.46 -4.19
C GLN A 333 8.51 36.67 -3.64
N THR A 334 9.71 36.90 -4.17
CA THR A 334 10.54 38.09 -3.88
C THR A 334 9.85 39.43 -4.18
N SER A 335 8.74 39.41 -4.93
CA SER A 335 7.87 40.56 -5.21
C SER A 335 6.89 40.91 -4.08
N GLY A 336 6.83 40.11 -3.01
CA GLY A 336 5.86 40.27 -1.91
C GLY A 336 4.46 39.71 -2.22
N LYS A 337 4.27 39.08 -3.39
CA LYS A 337 3.03 38.37 -3.75
C LYS A 337 3.13 36.91 -3.32
N THR A 338 2.18 36.44 -2.51
CA THR A 338 2.06 35.03 -2.13
C THR A 338 1.29 34.29 -3.23
N THR A 339 1.85 33.20 -3.75
CA THR A 339 1.22 32.38 -4.80
C THR A 339 1.06 30.94 -4.34
N PRO A 340 0.01 30.22 -4.77
CA PRO A 340 -0.15 28.81 -4.46
C PRO A 340 0.95 28.00 -5.15
N ARG A 341 1.70 27.21 -4.38
CA ARG A 341 2.74 26.30 -4.86
C ARG A 341 2.16 24.94 -5.19
N GLU A 342 1.36 24.40 -4.28
CA GLU A 342 0.68 23.11 -4.39
C GLU A 342 -0.73 23.26 -3.82
N LEU A 343 -1.73 22.74 -4.53
CA LEU A 343 -3.10 22.60 -4.06
C LEU A 343 -3.39 21.12 -3.86
N ARG A 344 -3.72 20.71 -2.65
CA ARG A 344 -4.09 19.34 -2.29
C ARG A 344 -5.57 19.30 -1.99
N TYR A 345 -6.30 18.47 -2.71
CA TYR A 345 -7.73 18.26 -2.54
C TYR A 345 -7.96 16.88 -1.95
N SER A 346 -8.54 16.85 -0.75
CA SER A 346 -8.81 15.60 -0.02
C SER A 346 -10.23 15.14 -0.26
N PHE A 347 -10.35 13.93 -0.80
CA PHE A 347 -11.62 13.29 -1.10
C PHE A 347 -11.88 12.13 -0.16
N ARG A 348 -13.15 11.96 0.22
CA ARG A 348 -13.63 10.80 0.97
C ARG A 348 -14.89 10.25 0.33
N SER A 349 -15.05 8.94 0.35
CA SER A 349 -16.28 8.25 -0.05
C SER A 349 -16.71 7.25 1.02
N CYS A 350 -17.96 6.83 0.95
CA CYS A 350 -18.53 5.90 1.90
C CYS A 350 -19.48 4.92 1.19
N ASP A 351 -19.08 3.67 1.10
CA ASP A 351 -19.90 2.59 0.54
C ASP A 351 -20.53 1.75 1.65
N ARG A 352 -21.83 1.45 1.48
CA ARG A 352 -22.63 0.71 2.45
C ARG A 352 -23.03 -0.65 1.90
N HIS A 353 -22.67 -1.70 2.61
CA HIS A 353 -23.00 -3.08 2.26
C HIS A 353 -23.96 -3.66 3.29
N ALA A 354 -25.26 -3.50 3.04
CA ALA A 354 -26.32 -3.91 3.96
C ALA A 354 -26.30 -5.42 4.27
N GLU A 355 -26.06 -6.26 3.27
CA GLU A 355 -26.01 -7.73 3.43
C GLU A 355 -24.94 -8.17 4.42
N ARG A 356 -23.83 -7.42 4.49
CA ARG A 356 -22.70 -7.70 5.37
C ARG A 356 -22.67 -6.81 6.61
N ARG A 357 -23.58 -5.83 6.73
CA ARG A 357 -23.59 -4.79 7.77
C ARG A 357 -22.24 -4.08 7.92
N MET A 358 -21.62 -3.81 6.76
CA MET A 358 -20.31 -3.18 6.67
C MET A 358 -20.39 -1.83 5.98
N ARG A 359 -19.58 -0.90 6.47
CA ARG A 359 -19.33 0.41 5.86
C ARG A 359 -17.86 0.49 5.48
N ARG A 360 -17.60 0.87 4.23
CA ARG A 360 -16.25 1.10 3.71
C ARG A 360 -16.04 2.59 3.58
N ILE A 361 -14.91 3.07 4.06
CA ILE A 361 -14.54 4.48 3.96
C ILE A 361 -13.26 4.52 3.14
N HIS A 362 -13.29 5.26 2.04
CA HIS A 362 -12.11 5.46 1.21
C HIS A 362 -11.68 6.92 1.32
N SER A 363 -10.37 7.17 1.36
CA SER A 363 -9.84 8.52 1.28
C SER A 363 -8.62 8.59 0.38
N PHE A 364 -8.53 9.65 -0.41
CA PHE A 364 -7.39 9.90 -1.30
C PHE A 364 -7.25 11.39 -1.56
N ASP A 365 -6.03 11.79 -1.93
CA ASP A 365 -5.72 13.17 -2.25
C ASP A 365 -5.40 13.32 -3.75
N ILE A 366 -5.80 14.46 -4.31
CA ILE A 366 -5.33 14.92 -5.62
C ILE A 366 -4.48 16.16 -5.40
N LEU A 367 -3.22 16.10 -5.81
CA LEU A 367 -2.29 17.22 -5.77
C LEU A 367 -2.22 17.89 -7.13
N VAL A 368 -2.25 19.21 -7.13
CA VAL A 368 -2.12 20.06 -8.30
C VAL A 368 -0.99 21.03 -8.06
N GLU A 369 0.02 21.00 -8.92
CA GLU A 369 1.14 21.94 -8.93
C GLU A 369 0.94 22.92 -10.10
N PRO A 370 0.41 24.13 -9.87
CA PRO A 370 0.09 25.06 -10.95
C PRO A 370 1.32 25.49 -11.76
N ASN A 371 2.45 25.67 -11.07
CA ASN A 371 3.68 26.18 -11.67
C ASN A 371 4.35 25.17 -12.61
N THR A 372 4.26 23.88 -12.29
CA THR A 372 4.85 22.80 -13.10
C THR A 372 3.84 22.22 -14.10
N GLY A 373 2.55 22.57 -13.97
CA GLY A 373 1.51 22.02 -14.82
C GLY A 373 1.25 20.54 -14.54
N ARG A 374 1.44 20.07 -13.29
CA ARG A 374 1.34 18.65 -12.94
C ARG A 374 0.16 18.38 -12.03
N LEU A 375 -0.49 17.26 -12.28
CA LEU A 375 -1.49 16.66 -11.42
C LEU A 375 -0.99 15.30 -10.94
N SER A 376 -1.17 15.02 -9.65
CA SER A 376 -0.83 13.73 -9.04
C SER A 376 -2.00 13.20 -8.22
N VAL A 377 -2.24 11.89 -8.26
CA VAL A 377 -3.23 11.21 -7.41
C VAL A 377 -2.49 10.33 -6.41
N THR A 378 -2.85 10.41 -5.13
CA THR A 378 -2.23 9.57 -4.09
C THR A 378 -2.85 8.17 -4.04
N ALA A 379 -2.19 7.27 -3.30
CA ALA A 379 -2.80 6.00 -2.94
C ALA A 379 -4.07 6.24 -2.11
N MET A 380 -5.02 5.32 -2.26
CA MET A 380 -6.29 5.38 -1.57
C MET A 380 -6.18 4.61 -0.25
N ASP A 381 -6.40 5.32 0.86
CA ASP A 381 -6.56 4.72 2.17
C ASP A 381 -7.95 4.10 2.30
N ARG A 382 -8.04 2.93 2.91
CA ARG A 382 -9.28 2.14 2.98
C ARG A 382 -9.49 1.62 4.39
N ASP A 383 -10.55 2.12 5.00
CA ASP A 383 -10.98 1.72 6.34
C ASP A 383 -12.32 1.00 6.29
N PHE A 384 -12.50 0.09 7.26
CA PHE A 384 -13.69 -0.76 7.38
C PHE A 384 -14.27 -0.66 8.76
N GLU A 385 -15.58 -0.45 8.79
CA GLU A 385 -16.37 -0.56 10.00
C GLU A 385 -17.41 -1.67 9.84
N HIS A 386 -17.53 -2.52 10.85
CA HIS A 386 -18.47 -3.63 10.87
C HIS A 386 -19.40 -3.50 12.06
N ALA A 387 -20.70 -3.37 11.81
CA ALA A 387 -21.70 -3.29 12.87
C ALA A 387 -21.90 -4.67 13.51
N HIS A 388 -21.96 -4.72 14.83
CA HIS A 388 -22.15 -5.95 15.60
C HIS A 388 -23.59 -6.47 15.44
N ASP A 389 -24.57 -5.56 15.43
CA ASP A 389 -25.99 -5.87 15.33
C ASP A 389 -26.74 -4.98 14.32
N GLU A 390 -28.02 -5.28 14.12
CA GLU A 390 -28.88 -4.53 13.20
C GLU A 390 -29.22 -3.13 13.71
N ALA A 391 -29.26 -2.93 15.03
CA ALA A 391 -29.57 -1.62 15.62
C ALA A 391 -28.42 -0.63 15.39
N GLU A 392 -27.18 -1.07 15.61
CA GLU A 392 -25.95 -0.32 15.30
C GLU A 392 -25.88 0.01 13.81
N TRP A 393 -26.24 -0.94 12.93
CA TRP A 393 -26.31 -0.69 11.49
C TRP A 393 -27.33 0.40 11.12
N VAL A 394 -28.51 0.40 11.75
CA VAL A 394 -29.53 1.44 11.53
C VAL A 394 -29.05 2.81 12.04
N GLU A 395 -28.36 2.87 13.18
CA GLU A 395 -27.76 4.12 13.69
C GLU A 395 -26.71 4.68 12.73
N TRP A 396 -25.81 3.83 12.23
CA TRP A 396 -24.82 4.21 11.22
C TRP A 396 -25.48 4.63 9.90
N GLY A 397 -26.64 4.05 9.59
CA GLY A 397 -27.49 4.46 8.48
C GLY A 397 -27.90 5.93 8.57
N ALA A 398 -28.26 6.39 9.77
CA ALA A 398 -28.76 7.74 10.02
C ALA A 398 -27.67 8.84 10.05
N ARG A 399 -26.42 8.49 10.32
CA ARG A 399 -25.28 9.44 10.36
C ARG A 399 -24.32 9.18 9.22
N SER A 400 -24.16 10.16 8.32
CA SER A 400 -23.09 10.11 7.32
C SER A 400 -21.76 10.41 8.00
N PRO A 401 -20.69 9.61 7.78
CA PRO A 401 -19.34 9.94 8.24
C PRO A 401 -18.68 11.02 7.37
N LEU A 402 -19.30 11.39 6.24
CA LEU A 402 -18.76 12.34 5.28
C LEU A 402 -19.17 13.77 5.62
N GLN A 403 -18.23 14.70 5.50
CA GLN A 403 -18.48 16.14 5.62
C GLN A 403 -18.24 16.84 4.28
N PRO A 404 -19.25 16.88 3.38
CA PRO A 404 -19.08 17.41 2.04
C PRO A 404 -18.79 18.92 2.04
N LEU A 405 -17.72 19.29 1.37
CA LEU A 405 -17.36 20.65 0.99
C LEU A 405 -17.73 20.86 -0.48
N TYR A 406 -18.57 21.85 -0.77
CA TYR A 406 -18.96 22.20 -2.13
C TYR A 406 -18.36 23.56 -2.54
N PRO A 407 -17.28 23.58 -3.31
CA PRO A 407 -16.77 24.82 -3.89
C PRO A 407 -17.82 25.40 -4.83
N GLY A 408 -18.28 26.60 -4.56
CA GLY A 408 -19.30 27.28 -5.35
C GLY A 408 -19.17 28.80 -5.25
N PRO A 409 -19.93 29.56 -6.05
CA PRO A 409 -19.82 31.02 -6.12
C PRO A 409 -20.17 31.75 -4.80
N TRP A 410 -20.75 31.04 -3.83
CA TRP A 410 -21.07 31.54 -2.50
C TRP A 410 -19.93 31.39 -1.49
N LEU A 411 -18.89 30.62 -1.84
CA LEU A 411 -17.71 30.41 -1.00
C LEU A 411 -16.60 31.36 -1.45
N ARG A 412 -16.08 32.16 -0.52
CA ARG A 412 -14.95 33.05 -0.78
C ARG A 412 -13.69 32.23 -1.02
N ASP A 413 -13.10 32.40 -2.20
CA ASP A 413 -11.87 31.73 -2.60
C ASP A 413 -10.66 32.37 -1.90
N LEU A 414 -9.52 31.68 -1.91
CA LEU A 414 -8.34 32.01 -1.13
C LEU A 414 -7.81 33.43 -1.43
N ASP A 415 -7.86 33.85 -2.69
CA ASP A 415 -7.45 35.18 -3.15
C ASP A 415 -8.20 36.33 -2.45
N SER A 416 -9.48 36.12 -2.12
CA SER A 416 -10.32 37.09 -1.42
C SER A 416 -10.11 37.09 0.10
N VAL A 417 -9.79 35.93 0.68
CA VAL A 417 -9.66 35.74 2.14
C VAL A 417 -8.24 36.04 2.62
N LEU A 418 -7.23 35.73 1.81
CA LEU A 418 -5.81 35.82 2.16
C LEU A 418 -5.37 37.22 2.63
N PRO A 419 -5.75 38.34 1.97
CA PRO A 419 -5.35 39.69 2.44
C PRO A 419 -5.88 40.00 3.83
N SER A 420 -7.13 39.62 4.11
CA SER A 420 -7.78 39.82 5.42
C SER A 420 -7.14 38.95 6.50
N ALA A 421 -6.82 37.70 6.17
CA ALA A 421 -6.11 36.78 7.07
C ALA A 421 -4.72 37.30 7.44
N LEU A 422 -3.94 37.75 6.45
CA LEU A 422 -2.62 38.31 6.66
C LEU A 422 -2.64 39.58 7.52
N ALA A 423 -3.65 40.45 7.33
CA ALA A 423 -3.82 41.63 8.17
C ALA A 423 -4.12 41.26 9.64
N GLN A 424 -4.98 40.27 9.89
CA GLN A 424 -5.25 39.80 11.26
C GLN A 424 -4.03 39.13 11.90
N LEU A 425 -3.28 38.35 11.12
CA LEU A 425 -2.05 37.70 11.56
C LEU A 425 -0.99 38.75 11.93
N ALA A 426 -0.78 39.78 11.10
CA ALA A 426 0.16 40.87 11.37
C ALA A 426 -0.20 41.65 12.65
N ASN A 427 -1.49 41.89 12.89
CA ASN A 427 -1.97 42.54 14.11
C ASN A 427 -1.69 41.68 15.36
N ARG A 428 -1.80 40.35 15.27
CA ARG A 428 -1.50 39.43 16.39
C ARG A 428 0.00 39.30 16.66
N ALA A 429 0.83 39.36 15.62
CA ALA A 429 2.27 39.21 15.73
C ALA A 429 3.01 40.51 16.13
N SER A 430 2.29 41.58 16.50
CA SER A 430 2.86 42.83 17.01
C SER A 430 3.99 43.43 16.14
N GLY A 431 3.94 43.24 14.82
CA GLY A 431 4.94 43.74 13.88
C GLY A 431 6.09 42.79 13.54
N GLU A 432 6.08 41.53 14.00
CA GLU A 432 7.00 40.51 13.50
C GLU A 432 6.70 40.13 12.04
N CYS A 433 7.76 39.88 11.26
CA CYS A 433 7.62 39.41 9.89
C CYS A 433 7.13 37.96 9.90
N LEU A 434 5.89 37.75 9.44
CA LEU A 434 5.28 36.44 9.29
C LEU A 434 5.46 35.93 7.88
N LEU A 435 5.85 34.66 7.76
CA LEU A 435 5.92 33.96 6.49
C LEU A 435 4.69 33.05 6.38
N PRO A 436 3.70 33.36 5.52
CA PRO A 436 2.60 32.43 5.23
C PRO A 436 3.16 31.12 4.67
N ASP A 437 2.59 30.02 5.13
CA ASP A 437 3.07 28.66 4.86
C ASP A 437 1.99 27.81 4.21
N SER A 438 0.82 27.76 4.82
CA SER A 438 -0.30 26.97 4.32
C SER A 438 -1.66 27.61 4.61
N ALA A 439 -2.63 27.30 3.76
CA ALA A 439 -4.04 27.62 3.97
C ALA A 439 -4.88 26.36 3.79
N SER A 440 -5.73 26.03 4.76
CA SER A 440 -6.64 24.89 4.68
C SER A 440 -8.11 25.35 4.68
N LEU A 441 -8.91 24.75 3.80
CA LEU A 441 -10.35 24.89 3.75
C LEU A 441 -10.97 23.57 4.21
N PHE A 442 -11.80 23.62 5.24
CA PHE A 442 -12.48 22.45 5.80
C PHE A 442 -13.84 22.84 6.38
N VAL A 443 -14.66 21.84 6.70
CA VAL A 443 -15.95 22.04 7.39
C VAL A 443 -15.73 21.89 8.90
N ASP A 444 -16.15 22.87 9.69
CA ASP A 444 -16.02 22.84 11.15
C ASP A 444 -17.04 21.88 11.81
N GLU A 445 -16.95 21.72 13.13
CA GLU A 445 -17.87 20.86 13.90
C GLU A 445 -19.35 21.27 13.78
N HIS A 446 -19.63 22.52 13.41
CA HIS A 446 -20.96 23.07 13.22
C HIS A 446 -21.46 22.98 11.77
N GLY A 447 -20.67 22.41 10.86
CA GLY A 447 -21.02 22.29 9.44
C GLY A 447 -20.76 23.55 8.61
N ALA A 448 -20.03 24.53 9.14
CA ALA A 448 -19.66 25.75 8.43
C ALA A 448 -18.29 25.60 7.75
N PRO A 449 -18.14 25.98 6.47
CA PRO A 449 -16.85 25.97 5.81
C PRO A 449 -15.97 27.10 6.34
N CYS A 450 -14.73 26.76 6.73
CA CYS A 450 -13.78 27.68 7.31
C CYS A 450 -12.42 27.60 6.61
N TRP A 451 -11.80 28.76 6.43
CA TRP A 451 -10.41 28.89 6.04
C TRP A 451 -9.53 29.03 7.28
N GLN A 452 -8.52 28.18 7.41
CA GLN A 452 -7.46 28.32 8.40
C GLN A 452 -6.14 28.64 7.69
N ILE A 453 -5.57 29.80 7.98
CA ILE A 453 -4.30 30.24 7.40
C ILE A 453 -3.22 30.12 8.48
N VAL A 454 -2.12 29.45 8.15
CA VAL A 454 -0.96 29.24 9.02
C VAL A 454 0.23 30.04 8.48
N ALA A 455 0.90 30.75 9.39
CA ALA A 455 2.14 31.47 9.11
C ALA A 455 3.16 31.23 10.23
N TRP A 456 4.45 31.27 9.89
CA TRP A 456 5.54 31.14 10.83
C TRP A 456 6.11 32.50 11.22
N ALA A 457 6.30 32.69 12.52
CA ALA A 457 7.09 33.79 13.06
C ALA A 457 8.59 33.46 13.06
N GLN A 458 9.46 34.48 13.17
CA GLN A 458 10.92 34.30 13.19
C GLN A 458 11.43 33.37 14.31
N GLY A 459 10.65 33.18 15.37
CA GLY A 459 10.93 32.23 16.47
C GLY A 459 10.56 30.76 16.18
N ASN A 460 10.13 30.43 14.95
CA ASN A 460 9.64 29.11 14.57
C ASN A 460 8.40 28.67 15.37
N THR A 461 7.57 29.62 15.77
CA THR A 461 6.26 29.40 16.38
C THR A 461 5.16 29.57 15.34
N PRO A 462 4.30 28.56 15.12
CA PRO A 462 3.21 28.65 14.16
C PRO A 462 2.08 29.52 14.73
N VAL A 463 1.62 30.48 13.94
CA VAL A 463 0.46 31.33 14.24
C VAL A 463 -0.61 31.04 13.20
N HIS A 464 -1.87 30.89 13.64
CA HIS A 464 -2.98 30.63 12.74
C HIS A 464 -4.16 31.58 13.00
N VAL A 465 -4.92 31.81 11.93
CA VAL A 465 -6.20 32.54 11.96
C VAL A 465 -7.22 31.72 11.20
N THR A 466 -8.42 31.59 11.78
CA THR A 466 -9.57 30.92 11.17
C THR A 466 -10.61 31.97 10.78
N LEU A 467 -11.09 31.91 9.54
CA LEU A 467 -12.09 32.80 8.97
C LEU A 467 -13.24 31.97 8.39
N ASP A 468 -14.48 32.45 8.55
CA ASP A 468 -15.64 31.84 7.89
C ASP A 468 -15.52 32.07 6.38
N ALA A 469 -15.62 30.99 5.59
CA ALA A 469 -15.48 31.06 4.14
C ALA A 469 -16.72 31.68 3.43
N ARG A 470 -17.79 31.98 4.17
CA ARG A 470 -19.02 32.61 3.65
C ARG A 470 -19.06 34.13 3.83
N LEU A 471 -18.29 34.68 4.78
CA LEU A 471 -18.42 36.06 5.27
C LEU A 471 -17.44 37.06 4.68
#